data_AF-A0A078HYH0-F1
#
_entry.id   AF-A0A078HYH0-F1
#
_cell.length_a   1.000
_cell.length_b   1.000
_cell.length_c   1.000
_cell.angle_alpha   90.00
_cell.angle_beta   90.00
_cell.angle_gamma   90.00
#
_symmetry.space_group_name_H-M   'P 1'
#
loop_
_entity.id
_entity.type
_entity.pdbx_description
1 polymer ?
#
loop_
_entity_poly.entity_id
_entity_poly.type
_entity_poly.pdbx_seq_one_letter_code
_entity_poly.pdbx_strand_id
1 'polypeptide(L)'
;MDSIENFDASNNNLRECFIDMGSFLKDQKIIASTIIDLWSGLYSKEDIICRNHLQDLASHNLLKLLPLGKNEYGDCFYNELLVKQDNVSREFAMHQCEKESVSILQRKRLNMDIQENKFPNWCLNLKQPIVLNASLLSISTDDSFTSCWVEMHCPDVEVLVLNLCSSNYALPNFNATMKKLKVVMIMNHGLEPTKLTNLSCLSSLPYLRRIRFEKGSITLHDIPKLELNNLEKLSLWLCHFDEPLNESEFDGNLRNLEMLRVVSCSSLFELPETIKILSNLRFLDVSGCFQLKRLPLEIGKLQKLKKISMRDCYRCELPDSVKNLENLEVKCDEGTVFLWVGFKPKMKNLIITEEEAEHNLNLLQLF
;
A
#
# COMPACT_ATOMS: atom_id res chain seq x y z
N MET A 1 8.86 26.99 -5.61
CA MET A 1 10.20 26.78 -5.02
C MET A 1 10.42 27.72 -3.86
N ASP A 2 10.17 29.02 -4.00
CA ASP A 2 10.14 29.99 -2.88
C ASP A 2 9.12 29.62 -1.77
N SER A 3 8.08 28.85 -2.11
CA SER A 3 7.12 28.29 -1.16
C SER A 3 7.72 27.22 -0.23
N ILE A 4 8.76 26.49 -0.65
CA ILE A 4 9.30 25.36 0.12
C ILE A 4 10.17 25.84 1.27
N GLU A 5 10.94 26.90 1.05
CA GLU A 5 11.77 27.54 2.10
C GLU A 5 10.91 28.19 3.20
N ASN A 6 9.67 28.58 2.87
CA ASN A 6 8.71 29.12 3.83
C ASN A 6 8.01 28.04 4.69
N PHE A 7 8.12 26.75 4.37
CA PHE A 7 7.52 25.68 5.18
C PHE A 7 8.28 25.40 6.50
N ASP A 8 9.51 25.91 6.63
CA ASP A 8 10.35 25.70 7.81
C ASP A 8 9.82 26.45 9.06
N ALA A 9 8.87 27.38 8.89
CA ALA A 9 8.32 28.17 9.99
C ALA A 9 7.24 27.47 10.85
N SER A 10 6.65 26.35 10.39
CA SER A 10 5.44 25.78 11.02
C SER A 10 5.60 24.40 11.69
N ASN A 11 6.81 23.82 11.72
CA ASN A 11 7.10 22.56 12.44
C ASN A 11 6.21 21.35 12.06
N ASN A 12 5.61 21.34 10.86
CA ASN A 12 4.65 20.31 10.44
C ASN A 12 5.27 19.15 9.62
N ASN A 13 6.59 19.09 9.45
CA ASN A 13 7.33 18.19 8.52
C ASN A 13 6.83 18.24 7.06
N LEU A 14 6.11 19.27 6.64
CA LEU A 14 5.56 19.37 5.28
C LEU A 14 6.67 19.40 4.21
N ARG A 15 7.78 20.10 4.52
CA ARG A 15 9.01 20.09 3.70
C ARG A 15 9.55 18.68 3.54
N GLU A 16 9.65 17.93 4.64
CA GLU A 16 10.15 16.55 4.62
C GLU A 16 9.23 15.63 3.81
N CYS A 17 7.90 15.78 3.96
CA CYS A 17 6.90 15.07 3.16
C CYS A 17 7.07 15.33 1.66
N PHE A 18 7.35 16.56 1.26
CA PHE A 18 7.64 16.90 -0.13
C PHE A 18 8.94 16.25 -0.63
N ILE A 19 10.00 16.26 0.19
CA ILE A 19 11.29 15.66 -0.18
C ILE A 19 11.17 14.13 -0.31
N ASP A 20 10.39 13.47 0.55
CA ASP A 20 10.12 12.03 0.49
C ASP A 20 9.52 11.60 -0.87
N MET A 21 8.80 12.49 -1.56
CA MET A 21 8.24 12.19 -2.88
C MET A 21 9.31 11.91 -3.93
N GLY A 22 10.54 12.40 -3.73
CA GLY A 22 11.69 12.09 -4.58
C GLY A 22 12.09 10.61 -4.57
N SER A 23 11.56 9.80 -3.65
CA SER A 23 11.79 8.35 -3.60
C SER A 23 10.92 7.52 -4.54
N PHE A 24 9.94 8.15 -5.22
CA PHE A 24 9.15 7.49 -6.25
C PHE A 24 9.76 7.71 -7.65
N LEU A 25 9.45 6.80 -8.58
CA LEU A 25 9.93 6.88 -9.95
C LEU A 25 9.37 8.10 -10.69
N LYS A 26 10.08 8.52 -11.74
CA LYS A 26 9.72 9.66 -12.59
C LYS A 26 8.40 9.40 -13.32
N ASP A 27 7.61 10.46 -13.50
CA ASP A 27 6.35 10.47 -14.28
C ASP A 27 5.26 9.47 -13.82
N GLN A 28 5.39 8.90 -12.61
CA GLN A 28 4.44 7.95 -12.06
C GLN A 28 3.16 8.63 -11.52
N LYS A 29 2.06 7.89 -11.63
CA LYS A 29 0.82 8.18 -10.92
C LYS A 29 0.78 7.27 -9.69
N ILE A 30 0.83 7.87 -8.50
CA ILE A 30 0.92 7.11 -7.24
C ILE A 30 -0.43 7.17 -6.55
N ILE A 31 -0.93 6.05 -6.04
CA ILE A 31 -2.16 6.06 -5.25
C ILE A 31 -1.90 6.85 -3.96
N ALA A 32 -2.74 7.83 -3.63
CA ALA A 32 -2.52 8.72 -2.49
C ALA A 32 -2.37 7.97 -1.15
N SER A 33 -3.06 6.83 -0.99
CA SER A 33 -2.89 5.96 0.18
C SER A 33 -1.46 5.41 0.34
N THR A 34 -0.72 5.21 -0.75
CA THR A 34 0.69 4.79 -0.73
C THR A 34 1.54 5.87 -0.07
N ILE A 35 1.33 7.14 -0.42
CA ILE A 35 2.05 8.27 0.17
C ILE A 35 1.69 8.46 1.65
N ILE A 36 0.40 8.29 1.99
CA ILE A 36 -0.06 8.35 3.38
C ILE A 36 0.60 7.26 4.22
N ASP A 37 0.70 6.04 3.71
CA ASP A 37 1.39 4.94 4.39
C ASP A 37 2.87 5.26 4.62
N LEU A 38 3.54 5.89 3.65
CA LEU A 38 4.96 6.28 3.73
C LEU A 38 5.18 7.29 4.85
N TRP A 39 4.40 8.38 4.85
CA TRP A 39 4.54 9.44 5.86
C TRP A 39 4.08 8.99 7.25
N SER A 40 3.09 8.10 7.33
CA SER A 40 2.67 7.53 8.60
C SER A 40 3.80 6.70 9.23
N GLY A 41 4.55 5.94 8.41
CA GLY A 41 5.73 5.20 8.85
C GLY A 41 6.84 6.10 9.37
N LEU A 42 7.26 7.07 8.55
CA LEU A 42 8.40 7.94 8.86
C LEU A 42 8.15 8.92 10.01
N TYR A 43 6.92 9.43 10.13
CA TYR A 43 6.62 10.51 11.08
C TYR A 43 5.67 10.08 12.20
N SER A 44 5.31 8.79 12.26
CA SER A 44 4.37 8.24 13.24
C SER A 44 3.07 9.05 13.34
N LYS A 45 2.61 9.55 12.20
CA LYS A 45 1.45 10.42 12.08
C LYS A 45 0.20 9.58 11.86
N GLU A 46 -0.91 10.04 12.44
CA GLU A 46 -2.22 9.52 12.08
C GLU A 46 -2.50 9.80 10.60
N ASP A 47 -3.20 8.89 9.92
CA ASP A 47 -3.51 9.06 8.50
C ASP A 47 -4.18 10.40 8.20
N ILE A 48 -5.00 10.92 9.12
CA ILE A 48 -5.67 12.22 8.98
C ILE A 48 -4.68 13.37 8.81
N ILE A 49 -3.56 13.33 9.55
CA ILE A 49 -2.52 14.36 9.47
C ILE A 49 -1.78 14.22 8.12
N CYS A 50 -1.46 12.99 7.72
CA CYS A 50 -0.83 12.73 6.41
C CYS A 50 -1.72 13.17 5.24
N ARG A 51 -3.04 12.98 5.37
CA ARG A 51 -4.05 13.46 4.41
C ARG A 51 -4.03 14.98 4.28
N ASN A 52 -3.99 15.69 5.40
CA ASN A 52 -3.90 17.15 5.40
C ASN A 52 -2.62 17.63 4.72
N HIS A 53 -1.46 17.02 5.00
CA HIS A 53 -0.22 17.36 4.29
C HIS A 53 -0.32 17.12 2.79
N LEU A 54 -0.98 16.05 2.36
CA LEU A 54 -1.16 15.78 0.94
C LEU A 54 -2.00 16.88 0.27
N GLN A 55 -3.06 17.34 0.94
CA GLN A 55 -3.86 18.49 0.50
C GLN A 55 -3.06 19.79 0.51
N ASP A 56 -2.26 20.03 1.54
CA ASP A 56 -1.42 21.22 1.65
C ASP A 56 -0.37 21.26 0.53
N LEU A 57 0.30 20.17 0.23
CA LEU A 57 1.24 20.12 -0.90
C LEU A 57 0.53 20.35 -2.24
N ALA A 58 -0.69 19.82 -2.40
CA ALA A 58 -1.48 20.03 -3.60
C ALA A 58 -1.95 21.49 -3.75
N SER A 59 -2.38 22.12 -2.67
CA SER A 59 -2.83 23.53 -2.67
C SER A 59 -1.69 24.51 -2.97
N HIS A 60 -0.44 24.12 -2.68
CA HIS A 60 0.77 24.85 -3.05
C HIS A 60 1.31 24.49 -4.44
N ASN A 61 0.56 23.73 -5.24
CA ASN A 61 0.93 23.26 -6.59
C ASN A 61 2.23 22.43 -6.65
N LEU A 62 2.59 21.78 -5.54
CA LEU A 62 3.78 20.90 -5.48
C LEU A 62 3.47 19.47 -5.92
N LEU A 63 2.19 19.11 -5.88
CA LEU A 63 1.64 17.84 -6.34
C LEU A 63 0.30 18.12 -7.03
N LYS A 64 -0.12 17.25 -7.94
CA LYS A 64 -1.47 17.23 -8.50
C LYS A 64 -2.23 16.04 -7.97
N LEU A 65 -3.43 16.28 -7.43
CA LEU A 65 -4.38 15.25 -7.06
C LEU A 65 -5.36 15.07 -8.22
N LEU A 66 -5.44 13.86 -8.73
CA LEU A 66 -6.31 13.46 -9.82
C LEU A 66 -7.28 12.41 -9.27
N PRO A 67 -8.60 12.58 -9.39
CA PRO A 67 -9.51 11.54 -8.96
C PRO A 67 -9.37 10.31 -9.86
N LEU A 68 -9.43 9.12 -9.24
CA LEU A 68 -9.49 7.85 -9.97
C LEU A 68 -10.84 7.73 -10.70
N GLY A 69 -11.91 8.38 -10.22
CA GLY A 69 -13.24 8.49 -10.86
C GLY A 69 -13.71 9.95 -11.02
N LYS A 70 -15.02 10.18 -11.21
CA LYS A 70 -15.59 11.53 -11.44
C LYS A 70 -16.00 12.30 -10.17
N ASN A 71 -15.98 11.70 -8.99
CA ASN A 71 -16.52 12.37 -7.80
C ASN A 71 -15.67 13.55 -7.34
N GLU A 72 -16.29 14.73 -7.30
CA GLU A 72 -15.81 15.91 -6.60
C GLU A 72 -16.08 15.77 -5.08
N TYR A 73 -15.01 15.91 -4.30
CA TYR A 73 -14.96 16.23 -2.86
C TYR A 73 -16.03 15.62 -1.93
N GLY A 74 -15.59 14.62 -1.15
CA GLY A 74 -16.18 14.24 0.13
C GLY A 74 -15.08 13.84 1.13
N ASP A 75 -15.39 13.85 2.42
CA ASP A 75 -14.41 13.93 3.52
C ASP A 75 -13.59 12.64 3.82
N CYS A 76 -13.52 11.65 2.90
CA CYS A 76 -12.98 10.31 3.20
C CYS A 76 -12.29 9.53 2.05
N PHE A 77 -11.70 10.17 1.02
CA PHE A 77 -11.43 9.49 -0.27
C PHE A 77 -9.99 9.58 -0.84
N TYR A 78 -8.97 9.15 -0.10
CA TYR A 78 -7.57 9.13 -0.62
C TYR A 78 -7.15 7.81 -1.27
N ASN A 79 -7.98 6.77 -1.23
CA ASN A 79 -7.75 5.59 -2.09
C ASN A 79 -8.23 5.84 -3.53
N GLU A 80 -8.93 6.94 -3.74
CA GLU A 80 -9.55 7.34 -5.01
C GLU A 80 -8.86 8.56 -5.60
N LEU A 81 -7.67 8.90 -5.11
CA LEU A 81 -6.83 9.96 -5.66
C LEU A 81 -5.51 9.38 -6.14
N LEU A 82 -5.15 9.69 -7.38
CA LEU A 82 -3.81 9.57 -7.92
C LEU A 82 -3.07 10.86 -7.65
N VAL A 83 -1.84 10.72 -7.21
CA VAL A 83 -0.92 11.82 -6.97
C VAL A 83 0.10 11.81 -8.09
N LYS A 84 0.24 12.95 -8.76
CA LYS A 84 1.29 13.19 -9.74
C LYS A 84 2.20 14.29 -9.25
N GLN A 85 3.48 13.98 -9.14
CA GLN A 85 4.53 14.98 -8.98
C GLN A 85 5.09 15.32 -10.37
N ASP A 86 5.27 16.60 -10.68
CA ASP A 86 5.95 16.99 -11.91
C ASP A 86 7.46 16.75 -11.81
N ASN A 87 8.10 16.61 -12.97
CA ASN A 87 9.53 16.27 -13.04
C ASN A 87 10.43 17.33 -12.39
N VAL A 88 10.08 18.61 -12.48
CA VAL A 88 10.91 19.69 -11.90
C VAL A 88 10.85 19.62 -10.38
N SER A 89 9.66 19.44 -9.81
CA SER A 89 9.47 19.24 -8.37
C SER A 89 10.18 18.00 -7.85
N ARG A 90 10.13 16.90 -8.61
CA ARG A 90 10.83 15.65 -8.26
C ARG A 90 12.34 15.81 -8.24
N GLU A 91 12.92 16.37 -9.30
CA GLU A 91 14.38 16.62 -9.36
C GLU A 91 14.83 17.57 -8.25
N PHE A 92 14.00 18.58 -7.92
CA PHE A 92 14.26 19.45 -6.79
C PHE A 92 14.24 18.70 -5.45
N ALA A 93 13.27 17.81 -5.23
CA ALA A 93 13.23 16.96 -4.03
C ALA A 93 14.49 16.08 -3.92
N MET A 94 14.91 15.44 -5.02
CA MET A 94 16.14 14.64 -5.06
C MET A 94 17.39 15.47 -4.75
N HIS A 95 17.51 16.67 -5.31
CA HIS A 95 18.61 17.58 -5.01
C HIS A 95 18.65 17.98 -3.52
N GLN A 96 17.49 18.14 -2.88
CA GLN A 96 17.44 18.40 -1.44
C GLN A 96 17.92 17.20 -0.61
N CYS A 97 17.60 15.96 -1.02
CA CYS A 97 18.17 14.75 -0.40
C CYS A 97 19.70 14.73 -0.51
N GLU A 98 20.26 15.18 -1.63
CA GLU A 98 21.72 15.18 -1.82
C GLU A 98 22.45 16.15 -0.90
N LYS A 99 21.79 17.25 -0.52
CA LYS A 99 22.33 18.24 0.41
C LYS A 99 22.31 17.79 1.88
N GLU A 100 21.56 16.74 2.23
CA GLU A 100 21.49 16.24 3.61
C GLU A 100 22.86 15.77 4.13
N SER A 101 23.64 15.13 3.26
CA SER A 101 24.97 14.63 3.59
C SER A 101 25.80 14.39 2.33
N VAL A 102 27.09 14.72 2.43
CA VAL A 102 28.11 14.41 1.43
C VAL A 102 28.32 12.89 1.31
N SER A 103 28.26 12.17 2.43
CA SER A 103 28.31 10.70 2.42
C SER A 103 26.94 10.13 2.17
N ILE A 104 26.80 9.38 1.07
CA ILE A 104 25.55 8.72 0.68
C ILE A 104 25.01 7.76 1.76
N LEU A 105 25.90 7.10 2.50
CA LEU A 105 25.56 6.16 3.56
C LEU A 105 24.96 6.83 4.81
N GLN A 106 25.14 8.15 4.93
CA GLN A 106 24.68 8.97 6.06
C GLN A 106 23.41 9.78 5.74
N ARG A 107 22.85 9.64 4.53
CA ARG A 107 21.62 10.34 4.15
C ARG A 107 20.41 9.73 4.84
N LYS A 108 19.42 10.56 5.16
CA LYS A 108 18.16 10.12 5.76
C LYS A 108 17.30 9.37 4.74
N ARG A 109 17.41 9.77 3.47
CA ARG A 109 16.73 9.16 2.32
C ARG A 109 17.75 8.62 1.35
N LEU A 110 17.56 7.37 0.93
CA LEU A 110 18.42 6.73 -0.06
C LEU A 110 17.58 6.14 -1.17
N ASN A 111 17.85 6.60 -2.39
CA ASN A 111 17.35 6.00 -3.62
C ASN A 111 18.49 5.22 -4.27
N MET A 112 18.23 3.97 -4.61
CA MET A 112 19.18 3.05 -5.23
C MET A 112 18.57 2.50 -6.51
N ASP A 113 19.27 2.64 -7.62
CA ASP A 113 18.87 2.01 -8.87
C ASP A 113 19.83 0.86 -9.20
N ILE A 114 19.27 -0.30 -9.55
CA ILE A 114 20.00 -1.51 -9.93
C ILE A 114 19.56 -1.89 -11.35
N GLN A 115 20.53 -2.03 -12.24
CA GLN A 115 20.28 -2.45 -13.62
C GLN A 115 20.90 -3.83 -13.85
N GLU A 116 20.13 -4.77 -14.39
CA GLU A 116 20.46 -6.19 -14.47
C GLU A 116 20.84 -6.73 -13.08
N ASN A 117 22.11 -6.82 -12.72
CA ASN A 117 22.55 -7.08 -11.33
C ASN A 117 23.74 -6.18 -10.95
N LYS A 118 23.84 -5.01 -11.59
CA LYS A 118 24.91 -4.04 -11.38
C LYS A 118 24.49 -3.09 -10.27
N PHE A 119 25.01 -3.36 -9.07
CA PHE A 119 24.84 -2.48 -7.93
C PHE A 119 25.73 -1.24 -8.06
N PRO A 120 25.35 -0.11 -7.45
CA PRO A 120 26.21 1.06 -7.36
C PRO A 120 27.59 0.71 -6.76
N ASN A 121 28.65 1.38 -7.23
CA ASN A 121 30.03 1.08 -6.83
C ASN A 121 30.25 1.11 -5.31
N TRP A 122 29.53 1.97 -4.60
CA TRP A 122 29.63 2.06 -3.14
C TRP A 122 29.09 0.82 -2.41
N CYS A 123 28.25 -0.01 -3.05
CA CYS A 123 27.84 -1.31 -2.54
C CYS A 123 28.92 -2.39 -2.72
N LEU A 124 29.79 -2.25 -3.71
CA LEU A 124 30.73 -3.31 -4.11
C LEU A 124 32.12 -3.15 -3.47
N ASN A 125 32.45 -1.95 -2.99
CA ASN A 125 33.81 -1.57 -2.61
C ASN A 125 34.03 -1.42 -1.09
N LEU A 126 33.73 -2.42 -0.25
CA LEU A 126 34.10 -2.31 1.18
C LEU A 126 34.57 -3.63 1.81
N LYS A 127 35.68 -3.53 2.55
CA LYS A 127 36.25 -4.56 3.44
C LYS A 127 35.39 -4.78 4.71
N GLN A 128 34.23 -4.15 4.82
CA GLN A 128 33.32 -4.13 5.96
C GLN A 128 31.86 -4.18 5.49
N PRO A 129 30.92 -4.67 6.31
CA PRO A 129 29.49 -4.68 5.96
C PRO A 129 28.97 -3.25 5.72
N ILE A 130 28.17 -3.08 4.66
CA ILE A 130 27.53 -1.80 4.32
C ILE A 130 26.52 -1.47 5.40
N VAL A 131 26.71 -0.35 6.11
CA VAL A 131 25.74 0.15 7.09
C VAL A 131 25.08 1.41 6.54
N LEU A 132 23.76 1.35 6.34
CA LEU A 132 22.93 2.44 5.87
C LEU A 132 22.20 3.10 7.05
N ASN A 133 22.37 4.42 7.20
CA ASN A 133 21.69 5.22 8.22
C ASN A 133 20.36 5.81 7.73
N ALA A 134 19.89 5.40 6.54
CA ALA A 134 18.67 5.91 5.96
C ALA A 134 17.43 5.44 6.74
N SER A 135 16.49 6.35 6.97
CA SER A 135 15.15 6.00 7.48
C SER A 135 14.20 5.59 6.34
N LEU A 136 14.42 6.11 5.13
CA LEU A 136 13.70 5.77 3.91
C LEU A 136 14.67 5.18 2.89
N LEU A 137 14.44 3.93 2.51
CA LEU A 137 15.19 3.24 1.46
C LEU A 137 14.27 2.93 0.29
N SER A 138 14.56 3.48 -0.88
CA SER A 138 13.89 3.19 -2.14
C SER A 138 14.85 2.48 -3.07
N ILE A 139 14.48 1.29 -3.54
CA ILE A 139 15.28 0.48 -4.47
C ILE A 139 14.47 0.28 -5.75
N SER A 140 15.05 0.64 -6.88
CA SER A 140 14.48 0.41 -8.21
C SER A 140 15.28 -0.64 -8.96
N THR A 141 14.59 -1.55 -9.63
CA THR A 141 15.20 -2.59 -10.47
C THR A 141 14.60 -2.56 -11.86
N ASP A 142 15.38 -2.89 -12.89
CA ASP A 142 14.88 -3.09 -14.24
C ASP A 142 14.25 -4.48 -14.45
N ASP A 143 13.80 -4.74 -15.67
CA ASP A 143 13.16 -5.99 -16.07
C ASP A 143 14.12 -7.20 -16.10
N SER A 144 15.42 -6.92 -16.15
CA SER A 144 16.51 -7.89 -16.26
C SER A 144 17.06 -8.32 -14.89
N PHE A 145 16.58 -7.73 -13.79
CA PHE A 145 17.01 -8.08 -12.44
C PHE A 145 16.58 -9.47 -12.01
N THR A 146 17.55 -10.28 -11.57
CA THR A 146 17.35 -11.70 -11.26
C THR A 146 17.30 -11.99 -9.77
N SER A 147 17.12 -10.96 -8.92
CA SER A 147 17.14 -11.11 -7.45
C SER A 147 18.49 -11.56 -6.88
N CYS A 148 19.59 -11.30 -7.59
CA CYS A 148 20.95 -11.53 -7.07
C CYS A 148 21.35 -10.37 -6.15
N TRP A 149 20.91 -10.45 -4.90
CA TRP A 149 21.15 -9.42 -3.89
C TRP A 149 22.58 -9.35 -3.37
N VAL A 150 23.07 -8.14 -3.17
CA VAL A 150 24.19 -7.86 -2.26
C VAL A 150 23.64 -7.72 -0.84
N GLU A 151 24.27 -8.39 0.12
CA GLU A 151 23.89 -8.28 1.53
C GLU A 151 24.19 -6.87 2.07
N MET A 152 23.22 -6.29 2.77
CA MET A 152 23.29 -4.93 3.32
C MET A 152 22.83 -4.91 4.77
N HIS A 153 23.37 -4.00 5.58
CA HIS A 153 22.88 -3.77 6.93
C HIS A 153 22.13 -2.43 6.99
N CYS A 154 20.84 -2.51 7.26
CA CYS A 154 19.92 -1.37 7.21
C CYS A 154 19.20 -1.19 8.56
N PRO A 155 19.91 -0.91 9.67
CA PRO A 155 19.34 -0.96 11.01
C PRO A 155 18.32 0.16 11.28
N ASP A 156 18.45 1.28 10.59
CA ASP A 156 17.64 2.49 10.82
C ASP A 156 16.47 2.66 9.83
N VAL A 157 16.34 1.76 8.85
CA VAL A 157 15.27 1.84 7.85
C VAL A 157 13.91 1.62 8.51
N GLU A 158 13.04 2.62 8.37
CA GLU A 158 11.66 2.58 8.84
C GLU A 158 10.68 2.34 7.69
N VAL A 159 11.02 2.80 6.48
CA VAL A 159 10.22 2.60 5.27
C VAL A 159 11.09 2.06 4.15
N LEU A 160 10.64 0.95 3.57
CA LEU A 160 11.23 0.31 2.41
C LEU A 160 10.27 0.41 1.22
N VAL A 161 10.75 0.99 0.13
CA VAL A 161 10.05 1.07 -1.16
C VAL A 161 10.83 0.23 -2.18
N LEU A 162 10.18 -0.77 -2.77
CA LEU A 162 10.74 -1.61 -3.81
C LEU A 162 9.97 -1.35 -5.12
N ASN A 163 10.63 -0.75 -6.09
CA ASN A 163 10.11 -0.49 -7.43
C ASN A 163 10.62 -1.59 -8.37
N LEU A 164 9.73 -2.51 -8.73
CA LEU A 164 10.07 -3.71 -9.48
C LEU A 164 9.71 -3.56 -10.95
N CYS A 165 10.45 -4.21 -11.83
CA CYS A 165 10.09 -4.35 -13.25
C CYS A 165 10.21 -5.80 -13.74
N SER A 166 10.93 -6.67 -13.02
CA SER A 166 11.14 -8.07 -13.40
C SER A 166 9.90 -8.92 -13.15
N SER A 167 9.74 -9.99 -13.94
CA SER A 167 8.61 -10.93 -13.80
C SER A 167 8.72 -11.86 -12.59
N ASN A 168 9.92 -12.04 -12.04
CA ASN A 168 10.19 -12.85 -10.86
C ASN A 168 11.09 -12.07 -9.91
N TYR A 169 10.71 -12.01 -8.63
CA TYR A 169 11.45 -11.24 -7.65
C TYR A 169 11.44 -11.92 -6.28
N ALA A 170 12.63 -12.28 -5.81
CA ALA A 170 12.84 -12.71 -4.43
C ALA A 170 13.19 -11.49 -3.58
N LEU A 171 12.46 -11.31 -2.47
CA LEU A 171 12.81 -10.25 -1.52
C LEU A 171 14.20 -10.50 -0.92
N PRO A 172 14.99 -9.44 -0.65
CA PRO A 172 16.32 -9.58 -0.08
C PRO A 172 16.28 -10.14 1.34
N ASN A 173 17.18 -11.07 1.66
CA ASN A 173 17.27 -11.68 2.98
C ASN A 173 17.54 -10.66 4.09
N PHE A 174 18.32 -9.62 3.80
CA PHE A 174 18.63 -8.58 4.76
C PHE A 174 17.40 -7.81 5.27
N ASN A 175 16.24 -7.90 4.61
CA ASN A 175 14.98 -7.35 5.11
C ASN A 175 14.65 -7.88 6.51
N ALA A 176 14.98 -9.15 6.79
CA ALA A 176 14.79 -9.75 8.11
C ALA A 176 15.62 -9.09 9.22
N THR A 177 16.65 -8.32 8.85
CA THR A 177 17.52 -7.60 9.79
C THR A 177 17.06 -6.19 10.10
N MET A 178 16.06 -5.65 9.38
CA MET A 178 15.57 -4.28 9.51
C MET A 178 14.64 -4.13 10.73
N LYS A 179 15.22 -4.13 11.93
CA LYS A 179 14.47 -4.15 13.19
C LYS A 179 13.59 -2.92 13.43
N LYS A 180 13.79 -1.81 12.73
CA LYS A 180 12.95 -0.59 12.82
C LYS A 180 11.93 -0.46 11.69
N LEU A 181 11.85 -1.43 10.78
CA LEU A 181 10.97 -1.36 9.62
C LEU A 181 9.50 -1.30 10.05
N LYS A 182 8.80 -0.27 9.60
CA LYS A 182 7.39 0.01 9.88
C LYS A 182 6.51 -0.19 8.65
N VAL A 183 7.04 0.09 7.47
CA VAL A 183 6.28 0.08 6.21
C VAL A 183 7.09 -0.57 5.09
N VAL A 184 6.45 -1.48 4.37
CA VAL A 184 7.00 -2.09 3.15
C VAL A 184 6.03 -1.83 2.00
N MET A 185 6.55 -1.29 0.91
CA MET A 185 5.82 -1.04 -0.32
C MET A 185 6.53 -1.74 -1.46
N ILE A 186 5.79 -2.57 -2.20
CA ILE A 186 6.30 -3.31 -3.33
C ILE A 186 5.42 -2.96 -4.51
N MET A 187 5.98 -2.25 -5.47
CA MET A 187 5.27 -1.67 -6.59
C MET A 187 5.91 -2.15 -7.88
N ASN A 188 5.17 -2.95 -8.64
CA ASN A 188 5.63 -3.44 -9.93
C ASN A 188 5.17 -2.51 -11.06
N HIS A 189 6.14 -2.03 -11.83
CA HIS A 189 6.03 -1.15 -12.99
C HIS A 189 6.27 -1.90 -14.32
N GLY A 190 6.60 -3.20 -14.25
CA GLY A 190 6.72 -4.08 -15.41
C GLY A 190 5.37 -4.36 -16.06
N LEU A 191 5.37 -4.95 -17.26
CA LEU A 191 4.15 -5.20 -18.04
C LEU A 191 3.21 -6.22 -17.37
N GLU A 192 3.78 -7.33 -16.89
CA GLU A 192 3.06 -8.42 -16.23
C GLU A 192 3.20 -8.36 -14.71
N PRO A 193 2.28 -8.96 -13.93
CA PRO A 193 2.44 -9.10 -12.49
C PRO A 193 3.74 -9.82 -12.11
N THR A 194 4.48 -9.31 -11.13
CA THR A 194 5.74 -9.91 -10.66
C THR A 194 5.45 -11.03 -9.68
N LYS A 195 5.94 -12.24 -9.96
CA LYS A 195 5.92 -13.35 -8.99
C LYS A 195 6.86 -13.04 -7.83
N LEU A 196 6.29 -12.79 -6.65
CA LEU A 196 7.05 -12.50 -5.44
C LEU A 196 7.37 -13.79 -4.68
N THR A 197 8.61 -13.89 -4.21
CA THR A 197 9.09 -15.01 -3.40
C THR A 197 9.90 -14.50 -2.20
N ASN A 198 10.20 -15.40 -1.26
CA ASN A 198 10.94 -15.07 -0.03
C ASN A 198 10.22 -14.07 0.90
N LEU A 199 8.88 -14.08 0.93
CA LEU A 199 8.07 -13.22 1.80
C LEU A 199 8.35 -13.44 3.30
N SER A 200 8.88 -14.61 3.66
CA SER A 200 9.29 -14.96 5.04
C SER A 200 10.32 -13.99 5.62
N CYS A 201 11.08 -13.25 4.80
CA CYS A 201 12.01 -12.23 5.28
C CYS A 201 11.31 -11.06 5.99
N LEU A 202 9.99 -10.91 5.83
CA LEU A 202 9.18 -9.89 6.51
C LEU A 202 8.56 -10.40 7.82
N SER A 203 8.73 -11.69 8.13
CA SER A 203 8.18 -12.33 9.32
C SER A 203 8.88 -11.81 10.59
N SER A 204 8.11 -11.76 11.69
CA SER A 204 8.63 -11.50 13.03
C SER A 204 9.32 -10.12 13.20
N LEU A 205 9.10 -9.19 12.28
CA LEU A 205 9.57 -7.81 12.38
C LEU A 205 8.73 -7.02 13.40
N PRO A 206 9.33 -6.46 14.47
CA PRO A 206 8.59 -6.01 15.65
C PRO A 206 7.78 -4.73 15.45
N TYR A 207 8.14 -3.89 14.47
CA TYR A 207 7.44 -2.62 14.21
C TYR A 207 6.72 -2.58 12.87
N LEU A 208 6.73 -3.68 12.10
CA LEU A 208 6.10 -3.72 10.78
C LEU A 208 4.58 -3.63 10.94
N ARG A 209 4.03 -2.47 10.56
CA ARG A 209 2.60 -2.13 10.72
C ARG A 209 1.86 -2.06 9.40
N ARG A 210 2.55 -1.80 8.29
CA ARG A 210 1.92 -1.61 6.98
C ARG A 210 2.66 -2.35 5.89
N ILE A 211 1.91 -3.14 5.12
CA ILE A 211 2.42 -3.80 3.92
C ILE A 211 1.51 -3.46 2.75
N ARG A 212 2.15 -3.08 1.63
CA ARG A 212 1.49 -2.80 0.37
C ARG A 212 2.15 -3.58 -0.76
N PHE A 213 1.33 -4.28 -1.53
CA PHE A 213 1.71 -4.91 -2.78
C PHE A 213 0.88 -4.34 -3.92
N GLU A 214 1.54 -3.90 -4.98
CA GLU A 214 0.91 -3.41 -6.20
C GLU A 214 1.43 -4.23 -7.39
N LYS A 215 0.51 -4.82 -8.15
CA LYS A 215 0.78 -5.61 -9.36
C LYS A 215 1.76 -6.77 -9.14
N GLY A 216 1.64 -7.44 -8.01
CA GLY A 216 2.37 -8.68 -7.71
C GLY A 216 1.53 -9.93 -7.96
N SER A 217 2.13 -11.00 -8.48
CA SER A 217 1.61 -12.35 -8.31
C SER A 217 2.13 -12.90 -6.99
N ILE A 218 1.20 -13.25 -6.10
CA ILE A 218 1.48 -13.80 -4.77
C ILE A 218 0.65 -15.05 -4.57
N THR A 219 1.21 -16.05 -3.88
CA THR A 219 0.37 -17.12 -3.35
C THR A 219 -0.25 -16.63 -2.05
N LEU A 220 -1.56 -16.75 -1.91
CA LEU A 220 -2.24 -16.34 -0.67
C LEU A 220 -1.93 -17.27 0.50
N HIS A 221 -1.31 -18.42 0.24
CA HIS A 221 -0.74 -19.27 1.27
C HIS A 221 0.45 -18.63 1.99
N ASP A 222 1.12 -17.65 1.38
CA ASP A 222 2.32 -17.06 1.97
C ASP A 222 1.96 -16.08 3.09
N ILE A 223 0.99 -15.18 2.87
CA ILE A 223 0.69 -14.08 3.80
C ILE A 223 0.30 -14.59 5.21
N PRO A 224 -0.64 -15.56 5.37
CA PRO A 224 -1.03 -16.04 6.70
C PRO A 224 0.08 -16.77 7.47
N LYS A 225 1.04 -17.37 6.75
CA LYS A 225 2.20 -18.07 7.35
C LYS A 225 3.24 -17.11 7.92
N LEU A 226 3.14 -15.81 7.61
CA LEU A 226 4.05 -14.80 8.13
C LEU A 226 3.62 -14.42 9.56
N GLU A 227 4.57 -14.34 10.50
CA GLU A 227 4.32 -13.91 11.88
C GLU A 227 4.19 -12.38 11.96
N LEU A 228 3.16 -11.83 11.30
CA LEU A 228 2.90 -10.39 11.15
C LEU A 228 2.08 -9.81 12.32
N ASN A 229 2.48 -10.14 13.55
CA ASN A 229 1.72 -9.88 14.78
C ASN A 229 1.39 -8.40 15.02
N ASN A 230 2.14 -7.45 14.45
CA ASN A 230 1.93 -6.01 14.62
C ASN A 230 1.33 -5.33 13.39
N LEU A 231 0.93 -6.10 12.37
CA LEU A 231 0.39 -5.54 11.14
C LEU A 231 -0.98 -4.92 11.38
N GLU A 232 -1.08 -3.63 11.12
CA GLU A 232 -2.31 -2.83 11.23
C GLU A 232 -3.00 -2.71 9.87
N LYS A 233 -2.22 -2.68 8.77
CA LYS A 233 -2.74 -2.50 7.41
C LYS A 233 -2.08 -3.42 6.38
N LEU A 234 -2.92 -4.06 5.58
CA LEU A 234 -2.53 -4.83 4.42
C LEU A 234 -3.28 -4.31 3.19
N SER A 235 -2.54 -3.89 2.16
CA SER A 235 -3.11 -3.45 0.89
C SER A 235 -2.55 -4.28 -0.26
N LEU A 236 -3.43 -4.96 -0.98
CA LEU A 236 -3.17 -5.71 -2.19
C LEU A 236 -3.89 -4.99 -3.33
N TRP A 237 -3.15 -4.56 -4.34
CA TRP A 237 -3.67 -3.76 -5.45
C TRP A 237 -3.26 -4.38 -6.77
N LEU A 238 -4.20 -4.69 -7.65
CA LEU A 238 -3.93 -5.39 -8.91
C LEU A 238 -3.12 -6.69 -8.73
N CYS A 239 -3.24 -7.34 -7.58
CA CYS A 239 -2.54 -8.58 -7.32
C CYS A 239 -3.20 -9.75 -8.05
N HIS A 240 -2.36 -10.68 -8.51
CA HIS A 240 -2.80 -11.96 -9.06
C HIS A 240 -2.57 -13.07 -8.03
N PHE A 241 -3.52 -13.98 -7.93
CA PHE A 241 -3.50 -15.13 -7.04
C PHE A 241 -3.50 -16.40 -7.89
N ASP A 242 -2.38 -17.11 -7.91
CA ASP A 242 -2.16 -18.28 -8.78
C ASP A 242 -3.09 -19.48 -8.42
N GLU A 243 -3.64 -19.50 -7.20
CA GLU A 243 -4.51 -20.56 -6.69
C GLU A 243 -5.83 -19.98 -6.13
N PRO A 244 -6.97 -20.69 -6.27
CA PRO A 244 -8.22 -20.23 -5.70
C PRO A 244 -8.13 -20.14 -4.16
N LEU A 245 -8.67 -19.05 -3.60
CA LEU A 245 -8.61 -18.72 -2.16
C LEU A 245 -9.23 -19.74 -1.21
N ASN A 246 -9.98 -20.70 -1.74
CA ASN A 246 -10.82 -21.61 -0.97
C ASN A 246 -10.03 -22.53 -0.03
N GLU A 247 -8.71 -22.66 -0.19
CA GLU A 247 -7.82 -23.41 0.72
C GLU A 247 -6.88 -22.52 1.55
N SER A 248 -6.85 -21.20 1.33
CA SER A 248 -5.99 -20.29 2.09
C SER A 248 -6.69 -19.86 3.39
N GLU A 249 -6.13 -20.20 4.54
CA GLU A 249 -6.66 -19.77 5.83
C GLU A 249 -5.86 -18.57 6.37
N PHE A 250 -6.53 -17.47 6.75
CA PHE A 250 -5.93 -16.51 7.67
C PHE A 250 -5.59 -17.19 8.99
N ASP A 251 -4.43 -16.87 9.56
CA ASP A 251 -3.97 -17.39 10.85
C ASP A 251 -4.01 -16.29 11.93
N GLY A 252 -3.85 -16.69 13.20
CA GLY A 252 -3.82 -15.83 14.39
C GLY A 252 -2.78 -14.72 14.38
N ASN A 253 -1.85 -14.71 13.42
CA ASN A 253 -0.80 -13.72 13.28
C ASN A 253 -1.31 -12.35 12.79
N LEU A 254 -2.52 -12.27 12.22
CA LEU A 254 -3.11 -11.03 11.71
C LEU A 254 -4.15 -10.39 12.64
N ARG A 255 -4.13 -10.74 13.93
CA ARG A 255 -5.15 -10.27 14.91
C ARG A 255 -5.20 -8.76 15.08
N ASN A 256 -4.09 -8.05 14.86
CA ASN A 256 -4.02 -6.59 15.00
C ASN A 256 -4.40 -5.83 13.72
N LEU A 257 -4.75 -6.55 12.65
CA LEU A 257 -5.12 -5.94 11.38
C LEU A 257 -6.41 -5.13 11.54
N GLU A 258 -6.33 -3.82 11.31
CA GLU A 258 -7.46 -2.90 11.35
C GLU A 258 -7.99 -2.60 9.93
N MET A 259 -7.16 -2.79 8.91
CA MET A 259 -7.49 -2.47 7.53
C MET A 259 -6.98 -3.54 6.56
N LEU A 260 -7.90 -4.11 5.80
CA LEU A 260 -7.62 -5.03 4.71
C LEU A 260 -8.16 -4.44 3.41
N ARG A 261 -7.29 -4.27 2.41
CA ARG A 261 -7.68 -3.86 1.07
C ARG A 261 -7.19 -4.88 0.07
N VAL A 262 -8.11 -5.37 -0.75
CA VAL A 262 -7.84 -6.27 -1.87
C VAL A 262 -8.57 -5.69 -3.06
N VAL A 263 -7.90 -4.83 -3.82
CA VAL A 263 -8.57 -3.96 -4.80
C VAL A 263 -8.08 -4.30 -6.20
N SER A 264 -9.04 -4.41 -7.12
CA SER A 264 -8.80 -4.77 -8.53
C SER A 264 -8.02 -6.08 -8.70
N CYS A 265 -8.13 -7.01 -7.74
CA CYS A 265 -7.53 -8.33 -7.82
C CYS A 265 -8.50 -9.26 -8.57
N SER A 266 -8.36 -9.33 -9.89
CA SER A 266 -9.29 -10.04 -10.78
C SER A 266 -9.43 -11.53 -10.50
N SER A 267 -8.42 -12.15 -9.87
CA SER A 267 -8.40 -13.56 -9.48
C SER A 267 -8.99 -13.83 -8.10
N LEU A 268 -9.45 -12.81 -7.37
CA LEU A 268 -10.11 -12.98 -6.07
C LEU A 268 -11.50 -13.58 -6.26
N PHE A 269 -11.67 -14.87 -5.95
CA PHE A 269 -12.96 -15.57 -6.05
C PHE A 269 -13.78 -15.54 -4.77
N GLU A 270 -13.15 -15.72 -3.61
CA GLU A 270 -13.81 -15.76 -2.29
C GLU A 270 -12.82 -15.25 -1.24
N LEU A 271 -13.28 -14.66 -0.13
CA LEU A 271 -12.44 -14.45 1.05
C LEU A 271 -12.58 -15.67 1.98
N PRO A 272 -11.55 -16.07 2.74
CA PRO A 272 -11.60 -17.28 3.54
C PRO A 272 -12.48 -17.15 4.78
N GLU A 273 -13.07 -18.27 5.23
CA GLU A 273 -13.94 -18.31 6.42
C GLU A 273 -13.19 -18.00 7.74
N THR A 274 -11.87 -18.10 7.73
CA THR A 274 -11.02 -17.66 8.85
C THR A 274 -10.90 -16.15 8.99
N ILE A 275 -11.57 -15.35 8.14
CA ILE A 275 -11.61 -13.87 8.25
C ILE A 275 -12.01 -13.38 9.63
N LYS A 276 -12.82 -14.14 10.38
CA LYS A 276 -13.20 -13.84 11.78
C LYS A 276 -12.03 -13.62 12.73
N ILE A 277 -10.85 -14.17 12.41
CA ILE A 277 -9.63 -14.02 13.20
C ILE A 277 -9.14 -12.57 13.17
N LEU A 278 -9.47 -11.82 12.12
CA LEU A 278 -9.22 -10.38 11.98
C LEU A 278 -10.17 -9.57 12.89
N SER A 279 -10.22 -9.91 14.18
CA SER A 279 -11.18 -9.38 15.15
C SER A 279 -11.07 -7.86 15.38
N ASN A 280 -9.93 -7.25 15.00
CA ASN A 280 -9.70 -5.81 15.02
C ASN A 280 -10.04 -5.09 13.70
N LEU A 281 -10.47 -5.80 12.66
CA LEU A 281 -10.73 -5.23 11.35
C LEU A 281 -11.85 -4.19 11.43
N ARG A 282 -11.55 -2.96 10.98
CA ARG A 282 -12.47 -1.82 10.94
C ARG A 282 -12.85 -1.45 9.52
N PHE A 283 -11.97 -1.69 8.56
CA PHE A 283 -12.19 -1.40 7.15
C PHE A 283 -11.80 -2.58 6.25
N LEU A 284 -12.73 -3.00 5.41
CA LEU A 284 -12.52 -3.96 4.33
C LEU A 284 -12.82 -3.29 2.99
N ASP A 285 -11.89 -3.38 2.04
CA ASP A 285 -12.10 -2.91 0.66
C ASP A 285 -11.84 -4.07 -0.29
N VAL A 286 -12.85 -4.48 -1.06
CA VAL A 286 -12.74 -5.51 -2.10
C VAL A 286 -13.07 -4.97 -3.49
N SER A 287 -13.07 -3.63 -3.65
CA SER A 287 -13.53 -2.97 -4.88
C SER A 287 -12.76 -3.44 -6.11
N GLY A 288 -13.40 -3.55 -7.26
CA GLY A 288 -12.76 -3.99 -8.52
C GLY A 288 -12.50 -5.50 -8.61
N CYS A 289 -12.83 -6.28 -7.57
CA CYS A 289 -12.73 -7.74 -7.62
C CYS A 289 -13.97 -8.35 -8.30
N PHE A 290 -14.05 -8.21 -9.63
CA PHE A 290 -15.23 -8.60 -10.40
C PHE A 290 -15.51 -10.11 -10.44
N GLN A 291 -14.54 -10.96 -10.08
CA GLN A 291 -14.73 -12.42 -9.95
C GLN A 291 -15.15 -12.86 -8.54
N LEU A 292 -15.24 -11.94 -7.57
CA LEU A 292 -15.63 -12.25 -6.21
C LEU A 292 -17.09 -12.75 -6.19
N LYS A 293 -17.27 -14.03 -5.86
CA LYS A 293 -18.56 -14.71 -5.90
C LYS A 293 -19.36 -14.57 -4.61
N ARG A 294 -18.70 -14.53 -3.45
CA ARG A 294 -19.38 -14.40 -2.16
C ARG A 294 -18.48 -13.79 -1.10
N LEU A 295 -19.09 -13.16 -0.10
CA LEU A 295 -18.43 -12.94 1.19
C LEU A 295 -18.57 -14.19 2.09
N PRO A 296 -17.57 -14.50 2.94
CA PRO A 296 -17.58 -15.66 3.83
C PRO A 296 -18.67 -15.54 4.89
N LEU A 297 -19.26 -16.67 5.28
CA LEU A 297 -20.28 -16.74 6.34
C LEU A 297 -19.77 -16.10 7.65
N GLU A 298 -18.50 -16.26 7.96
CA GLU A 298 -17.92 -15.79 9.21
C GLU A 298 -17.67 -14.26 9.23
N ILE A 299 -17.95 -13.52 8.13
CA ILE A 299 -17.85 -12.04 8.08
C ILE A 299 -18.69 -11.38 9.18
N GLY A 300 -19.86 -11.95 9.51
CA GLY A 300 -20.75 -11.47 10.55
C GLY A 300 -20.16 -11.49 11.97
N LYS A 301 -18.99 -12.13 12.16
CA LYS A 301 -18.27 -12.16 13.45
C LYS A 301 -17.33 -10.96 13.64
N LEU A 302 -17.14 -10.13 12.63
CA LEU A 302 -16.27 -8.94 12.68
C LEU A 302 -16.97 -7.75 13.35
N GLN A 303 -17.16 -7.83 14.66
CA GLN A 303 -17.93 -6.84 15.44
C GLN A 303 -17.34 -5.41 15.43
N LYS A 304 -16.05 -5.27 15.09
CA LYS A 304 -15.38 -3.97 14.94
C LYS A 304 -15.43 -3.40 13.53
N LEU A 305 -15.94 -4.16 12.55
CA LEU A 305 -16.02 -3.72 11.16
C LEU A 305 -17.01 -2.55 11.04
N LYS A 306 -16.52 -1.42 10.54
CA LYS A 306 -17.31 -0.19 10.37
C LYS A 306 -17.51 0.21 8.93
N LYS A 307 -16.59 -0.19 8.05
CA LYS A 307 -16.63 0.19 6.64
C LYS A 307 -16.38 -1.02 5.75
N ILE A 308 -17.20 -1.18 4.73
CA ILE A 308 -16.95 -2.09 3.61
C ILE A 308 -17.06 -1.31 2.30
N SER A 309 -16.10 -1.48 1.39
CA SER A 309 -16.21 -1.01 0.00
C SER A 309 -16.26 -2.20 -0.96
N MET A 310 -17.26 -2.23 -1.84
CA MET A 310 -17.50 -3.33 -2.80
C MET A 310 -17.89 -2.83 -4.19
N ARG A 311 -17.31 -1.72 -4.67
CA ARG A 311 -17.55 -1.27 -6.05
C ARG A 311 -17.08 -2.31 -7.05
N ASP A 312 -17.74 -2.43 -8.19
CA ASP A 312 -17.48 -3.37 -9.27
C ASP A 312 -17.52 -4.86 -8.84
N CYS A 313 -18.26 -5.17 -7.77
CA CYS A 313 -18.45 -6.54 -7.25
C CYS A 313 -19.87 -7.08 -7.49
N TYR A 314 -20.47 -6.78 -8.65
CA TYR A 314 -21.88 -7.08 -8.98
C TYR A 314 -22.25 -8.57 -8.98
N ARG A 315 -21.26 -9.48 -8.97
CA ARG A 315 -21.46 -10.95 -8.87
C ARG A 315 -21.40 -11.49 -7.45
N CYS A 316 -21.09 -10.65 -6.47
CA CYS A 316 -20.85 -11.08 -5.11
C CYS A 316 -22.15 -11.31 -4.35
N GLU A 317 -22.32 -12.51 -3.80
CA GLU A 317 -23.41 -12.85 -2.89
C GLU A 317 -23.04 -12.49 -1.44
N LEU A 318 -23.98 -11.83 -0.75
CA LEU A 318 -23.83 -11.51 0.67
C LEU A 318 -24.43 -12.64 1.53
N PRO A 319 -23.69 -13.20 2.49
CA PRO A 319 -24.22 -14.20 3.40
C PRO A 319 -25.20 -13.57 4.39
N ASP A 320 -26.20 -14.33 4.84
CA ASP A 320 -27.18 -13.87 5.83
C ASP A 320 -26.55 -13.33 7.13
N SER A 321 -25.33 -13.76 7.45
CA SER A 321 -24.58 -13.32 8.63
C SER A 321 -24.14 -11.86 8.61
N VAL A 322 -24.14 -11.17 7.45
CA VAL A 322 -23.85 -9.73 7.40
C VAL A 322 -24.81 -8.93 8.27
N LYS A 323 -26.01 -9.45 8.53
CA LYS A 323 -26.99 -8.83 9.44
C LYS A 323 -26.51 -8.69 10.89
N ASN A 324 -25.50 -9.47 11.28
CA ASN A 324 -24.90 -9.46 12.62
C ASN A 324 -23.88 -8.32 12.81
N LEU A 325 -23.55 -7.58 11.74
CA LEU A 325 -22.71 -6.40 11.81
C LEU A 325 -23.54 -5.20 12.27
N GLU A 326 -22.96 -4.32 13.09
CA GLU A 326 -23.63 -3.13 13.62
C GLU A 326 -22.89 -1.83 13.27
N ASN A 327 -23.64 -0.80 12.89
CA ASN A 327 -23.12 0.52 12.51
C ASN A 327 -22.15 0.43 11.33
N LEU A 328 -22.57 -0.30 10.31
CA LEU A 328 -21.79 -0.53 9.10
C LEU A 328 -22.10 0.55 8.06
N GLU A 329 -21.05 1.17 7.52
CA GLU A 329 -21.10 2.01 6.32
C GLU A 329 -20.63 1.16 5.13
N VAL A 330 -21.47 1.04 4.11
CA VAL A 330 -21.19 0.31 2.88
C VAL A 330 -21.04 1.31 1.75
N LYS A 331 -19.93 1.20 1.02
CA LYS A 331 -19.69 1.90 -0.23
C LYS A 331 -19.87 0.94 -1.40
N CYS A 332 -20.74 1.32 -2.31
CA CYS A 332 -21.13 0.52 -3.46
C CYS A 332 -21.42 1.44 -4.65
N ASP A 333 -21.56 0.85 -5.81
CA ASP A 333 -22.04 1.51 -7.02
C ASP A 333 -23.46 1.07 -7.37
N GLU A 334 -24.01 1.61 -8.45
CA GLU A 334 -25.32 1.23 -9.00
C GLU A 334 -25.42 -0.30 -9.21
N GLY A 335 -24.32 -0.95 -9.61
CA GLY A 335 -24.24 -2.38 -9.87
C GLY A 335 -24.15 -3.27 -8.63
N THR A 336 -24.01 -2.69 -7.42
CA THR A 336 -23.82 -3.46 -6.17
C THR A 336 -24.71 -2.98 -5.03
N VAL A 337 -25.33 -1.80 -5.14
CA VAL A 337 -26.24 -1.23 -4.14
C VAL A 337 -27.41 -2.17 -3.82
N PHE A 338 -27.97 -2.85 -4.82
CA PHE A 338 -29.13 -3.74 -4.65
C PHE A 338 -28.85 -4.92 -3.71
N LEU A 339 -27.59 -5.36 -3.60
CA LEU A 339 -27.18 -6.44 -2.70
C LEU A 339 -27.45 -6.08 -1.23
N TRP A 340 -27.29 -4.80 -0.89
CA TRP A 340 -27.36 -4.29 0.48
C TRP A 340 -28.73 -3.72 0.85
N VAL A 341 -29.52 -3.27 -0.12
CA VAL A 341 -30.86 -2.67 0.12
C VAL A 341 -31.77 -3.62 0.93
N GLY A 342 -31.74 -4.91 0.63
CA GLY A 342 -32.54 -5.93 1.34
C GLY A 342 -32.14 -6.15 2.82
N PHE A 343 -30.94 -5.70 3.22
CA PHE A 343 -30.44 -5.78 4.59
C PHE A 343 -30.72 -4.52 5.42
N LYS A 344 -31.06 -3.39 4.79
CA LYS A 344 -31.39 -2.12 5.46
C LYS A 344 -32.42 -2.26 6.59
N PRO A 345 -33.53 -3.01 6.45
CA PRO A 345 -34.48 -3.21 7.56
C PRO A 345 -34.02 -4.26 8.58
N LYS A 346 -33.00 -5.07 8.28
CA LYS A 346 -32.53 -6.20 9.11
C LYS A 346 -31.29 -5.83 9.95
N MET A 347 -30.65 -4.70 9.65
CA MET A 347 -29.37 -4.28 10.24
C MET A 347 -29.53 -3.02 11.07
N LYS A 348 -28.76 -2.95 12.15
CA LYS A 348 -28.71 -1.78 13.03
C LYS A 348 -27.76 -0.72 12.46
N ASN A 349 -28.33 0.46 12.14
CA ASN A 349 -27.60 1.62 11.63
C ASN A 349 -26.76 1.34 10.38
N LEU A 350 -27.30 0.56 9.43
CA LEU A 350 -26.67 0.38 8.12
C LEU A 350 -26.77 1.69 7.32
N ILE A 351 -25.62 2.22 6.92
CA ILE A 351 -25.50 3.33 5.98
C ILE A 351 -25.02 2.75 4.65
N ILE A 352 -25.73 3.05 3.58
CA ILE A 352 -25.35 2.66 2.22
C ILE A 352 -25.07 3.96 1.48
N THR A 353 -23.84 4.10 1.00
CA THR A 353 -23.37 5.21 0.17
C THR A 353 -23.16 4.67 -1.23
N GLU A 354 -24.04 5.07 -2.12
CA GLU A 354 -23.92 4.80 -3.56
C GLU A 354 -23.01 5.86 -4.17
N GLU A 355 -22.02 5.41 -4.94
CA GLU A 355 -21.07 6.23 -5.65
C GLU A 355 -21.19 5.94 -7.15
N GLU A 356 -21.15 6.98 -7.99
CA GLU A 356 -21.20 6.79 -9.44
C GLU A 356 -19.99 5.97 -9.90
N ALA A 357 -20.22 4.74 -10.37
CA ALA A 357 -19.21 3.95 -11.06
C ALA A 357 -19.15 4.36 -12.52
N GLU A 358 -18.10 5.07 -12.91
CA GLU A 358 -17.65 4.99 -14.29
C GLU A 358 -16.66 3.85 -14.45
N HIS A 359 -16.90 3.03 -15.48
CA HIS A 359 -16.00 1.99 -15.96
C HIS A 359 -14.60 2.58 -16.03
N ASN A 360 -13.73 2.14 -15.14
CA ASN A 360 -12.58 2.90 -14.71
C ASN A 360 -11.45 2.82 -15.75
N LEU A 361 -11.62 3.52 -16.88
CA LEU A 361 -10.61 3.65 -17.95
C LEU A 361 -9.31 4.28 -17.41
N ASN A 362 -9.35 4.98 -16.27
CA ASN A 362 -8.17 5.50 -15.59
C ASN A 362 -7.33 4.40 -14.91
N LEU A 363 -7.93 3.26 -14.50
CA LEU A 363 -7.16 2.09 -14.06
C LEU A 363 -6.34 1.52 -15.21
N LEU A 364 -6.87 1.54 -16.44
CA LEU A 364 -6.13 1.16 -17.65
C LEU A 364 -4.97 2.15 -17.97
N GLN A 365 -5.02 3.38 -17.46
CA GLN A 365 -3.95 4.37 -17.61
C GLN A 365 -2.87 4.31 -16.50
N LEU A 366 -2.93 3.31 -15.61
CA LEU A 366 -1.81 2.90 -14.76
C LEU A 366 -0.94 1.83 -15.44
N PHE A 367 -1.28 1.44 -16.68
CA PHE A 367 -0.54 0.50 -17.53
C PHE A 367 0.10 1.22 -18.72
#